data_AF-A0A2X1M376-F1
#
_entry.id   AF-A0A2X1M376-F1
#
_cell.length_a   1.000
_cell.length_b   1.000
_cell.length_c   1.000
_cell.angle_alpha   90.00
_cell.angle_beta   90.00
_cell.angle_gamma   90.00
#
_symmetry.space_group_name_H-M   'P 1'
#
loop_
_entity.id
_entity.type
_entity.pdbx_description
1 polymer ?
#
loop_
_entity_poly.entity_id
_entity_poly.type
_entity_poly.pdbx_seq_one_letter_code
_entity_poly.pdbx_strand_id
1 'polypeptide(L)'
;MKPVFDENGLATVPGNMRCFYYEAVTYEYTGWSDEYINTGVSMPACSTGIDPGEYIPGRVAVFTGKGWSHEEDHRNETVYSTENGVAVTVDYIGAIKDGYVTLSPLTPYDKWDGEKWVTDTEAQHSAALDAAESKAPVAD
;
A
#
# COMPACT_ATOMS: atom_id res chain seq x y z
N MET A 1 -32.62 -17.00 -10.66
CA MET A 1 -32.39 -17.93 -9.52
C MET A 1 -30.92 -17.92 -9.18
N LYS A 2 -30.57 -17.98 -7.88
CA LYS A 2 -29.18 -18.00 -7.39
C LYS A 2 -28.62 -19.42 -7.56
N PRO A 3 -27.37 -19.60 -8.00
CA PRO A 3 -26.79 -20.94 -8.11
C PRO A 3 -26.67 -21.61 -6.74
N VAL A 4 -26.73 -22.94 -6.72
CA VAL A 4 -26.51 -23.78 -5.53
C VAL A 4 -25.29 -24.65 -5.82
N PHE A 5 -24.31 -24.65 -4.92
CA PHE A 5 -23.06 -25.39 -5.07
C PHE A 5 -23.05 -26.67 -4.22
N ASP A 6 -22.36 -27.71 -4.69
CA ASP A 6 -22.04 -28.89 -3.89
C ASP A 6 -20.79 -28.70 -3.02
N GLU A 7 -20.37 -29.76 -2.31
CA GLU A 7 -19.18 -29.76 -1.46
C GLU A 7 -17.86 -29.57 -2.23
N ASN A 8 -17.85 -29.80 -3.54
CA ASN A 8 -16.70 -29.59 -4.41
C ASN A 8 -16.69 -28.17 -5.02
N GLY A 9 -17.69 -27.35 -4.70
CA GLY A 9 -17.82 -25.98 -5.23
C GLY A 9 -18.36 -25.93 -6.65
N LEU A 10 -18.99 -26.99 -7.14
CA LEU A 10 -19.62 -27.03 -8.48
C LEU A 10 -21.12 -26.77 -8.37
N ALA A 11 -21.67 -25.98 -9.29
CA ALA A 11 -23.10 -25.68 -9.26
C ALA A 11 -23.94 -26.93 -9.59
N THR A 12 -24.86 -27.30 -8.70
CA THR A 12 -25.89 -28.32 -8.93
C THR A 12 -27.16 -27.71 -9.51
N VAL A 13 -27.41 -26.43 -9.22
CA VAL A 13 -28.47 -25.61 -9.82
C VAL A 13 -27.83 -24.40 -10.47
N PRO A 14 -28.08 -24.13 -11.76
CA PRO A 14 -27.49 -22.99 -12.44
C PRO A 14 -28.20 -21.68 -12.06
N GLY A 15 -27.52 -20.55 -12.23
CA GLY A 15 -28.11 -19.26 -11.88
C GLY A 15 -27.22 -18.05 -12.06
N ASN A 16 -27.82 -16.87 -11.89
CA ASN A 16 -27.09 -15.61 -11.88
C ASN A 16 -26.54 -15.32 -10.47
N MET A 17 -25.31 -14.83 -10.41
CA MET A 17 -24.65 -14.40 -9.19
C MET A 17 -23.71 -13.23 -9.48
N ARG A 18 -23.75 -12.20 -8.63
CA ARG A 18 -22.71 -11.18 -8.63
C ARG A 18 -21.42 -11.74 -8.08
N CYS A 19 -20.36 -11.65 -8.87
CA CYS A 19 -19.01 -12.04 -8.48
C CYS A 19 -18.18 -10.77 -8.29
N PHE A 20 -17.52 -10.68 -7.14
CA PHE A 20 -16.55 -9.64 -6.83
C PHE A 20 -15.15 -10.23 -6.97
N TYR A 21 -14.33 -9.62 -7.79
CA TYR A 21 -13.01 -10.12 -8.17
C TYR A 21 -11.92 -9.50 -7.33
N TYR A 22 -10.84 -10.25 -7.15
CA TYR A 22 -9.61 -9.76 -6.56
C TYR A 22 -8.40 -10.22 -7.37
N GLU A 23 -7.32 -9.45 -7.28
CA GLU A 23 -6.02 -9.80 -7.86
C GLU A 23 -5.41 -11.00 -7.09
N ALA A 24 -4.77 -11.93 -7.79
CA ALA A 24 -4.40 -13.23 -7.24
C ALA A 24 -3.26 -13.17 -6.19
N VAL A 25 -2.44 -12.12 -6.20
CA VAL A 25 -1.26 -11.94 -5.34
C VAL A 25 -1.55 -10.96 -4.21
N THR A 26 -2.12 -9.80 -4.52
CA THR A 26 -2.41 -8.75 -3.52
C THR A 26 -3.76 -8.95 -2.85
N TYR A 27 -4.64 -9.75 -3.45
CA TYR A 27 -6.04 -9.90 -3.03
C TYR A 27 -6.84 -8.59 -3.07
N GLU A 28 -6.32 -7.56 -3.74
CA GLU A 28 -6.97 -6.28 -3.92
C GLU A 28 -8.20 -6.44 -4.80
N TYR A 29 -9.30 -5.82 -4.41
CA TYR A 29 -10.52 -5.77 -5.18
C TYR A 29 -10.33 -5.13 -6.56
N THR A 30 -10.74 -5.83 -7.62
CA THR A 30 -10.55 -5.37 -9.01
C THR A 30 -11.85 -5.06 -9.74
N GLY A 31 -13.01 -5.25 -9.11
CA GLY A 31 -14.32 -4.97 -9.70
C GLY A 31 -15.32 -6.11 -9.54
N TRP A 32 -16.45 -5.99 -10.23
CA TRP A 32 -17.53 -6.98 -10.17
C TRP A 32 -18.18 -7.18 -11.54
N SER A 33 -18.82 -8.34 -11.71
CA SER A 33 -19.73 -8.63 -12.81
C SER A 33 -20.86 -9.54 -12.33
N ASP A 34 -21.98 -9.53 -13.04
CA ASP A 34 -23.04 -10.51 -12.85
C ASP A 34 -22.78 -11.69 -13.79
N GLU A 35 -22.54 -12.86 -13.21
CA GLU A 35 -22.17 -14.09 -13.92
C GLU A 35 -23.32 -15.09 -13.92
N TYR A 36 -23.49 -15.80 -15.04
CA TYR A 36 -24.37 -16.97 -15.10
C TYR A 36 -23.55 -18.25 -14.93
N ILE A 37 -23.70 -18.90 -13.77
CA ILE A 37 -22.99 -20.13 -13.44
C ILE A 37 -23.82 -21.34 -13.90
N ASN A 38 -23.29 -22.10 -14.86
CA ASN A 38 -23.92 -23.32 -15.37
C ASN A 38 -23.72 -24.50 -14.42
N THR A 39 -24.59 -25.51 -14.52
CA THR A 39 -24.42 -26.78 -13.78
C THR A 39 -23.05 -27.39 -14.08
N GLY A 40 -22.36 -27.84 -13.04
CA GLY A 40 -21.02 -28.43 -13.12
C GLY A 40 -19.88 -27.39 -13.21
N VAL A 41 -20.17 -26.09 -13.11
CA VAL A 41 -19.17 -25.01 -13.15
C VAL A 41 -19.05 -24.37 -11.77
N SER A 42 -17.84 -23.97 -11.38
CA SER A 42 -17.57 -23.21 -10.15
C SER A 42 -17.71 -21.71 -10.37
N MET A 43 -17.57 -20.93 -9.30
CA MET A 43 -17.32 -19.50 -9.44
C MET A 43 -16.01 -19.25 -10.21
N PRO A 44 -15.88 -18.11 -10.91
CA PRO A 44 -14.62 -17.69 -11.50
C PRO A 44 -13.49 -17.70 -10.47
N ALA A 45 -12.28 -18.03 -10.91
CA ALA A 45 -11.10 -17.95 -10.05
C ALA A 45 -10.92 -16.52 -9.52
N CYS A 46 -10.35 -16.42 -8.31
CA CYS A 46 -10.11 -15.14 -7.63
C CYS A 46 -11.36 -14.27 -7.52
N SER A 47 -12.48 -14.88 -7.14
CA SER A 47 -13.74 -14.18 -6.92
C SER A 47 -14.46 -14.65 -5.65
N THR A 48 -15.39 -13.84 -5.18
CA THR A 48 -16.28 -14.15 -4.05
C THR A 48 -17.66 -13.56 -4.30
N GLY A 49 -18.68 -14.16 -3.68
CA GLY A 49 -20.05 -13.63 -3.65
C GLY A 49 -20.28 -12.61 -2.53
N ILE A 50 -19.24 -12.28 -1.75
CA ILE A 50 -19.29 -11.35 -0.64
C ILE A 50 -18.98 -9.95 -1.18
N ASP A 51 -19.88 -9.01 -0.92
CA ASP A 51 -19.72 -7.61 -1.31
C ASP A 51 -18.56 -6.96 -0.53
N PRO A 52 -17.62 -6.24 -1.19
CA PRO A 52 -16.57 -5.48 -0.51
C PRO A 52 -17.10 -4.29 0.29
N GLY A 53 -18.36 -3.92 0.13
CA GLY A 53 -18.95 -2.75 0.75
C GLY A 53 -18.60 -1.47 0.01
N GLU A 54 -18.85 -0.34 0.67
CA GLU A 54 -18.68 0.98 0.08
C GLU A 54 -17.20 1.32 -0.13
N TYR A 55 -16.97 2.19 -1.12
CA TYR A 55 -15.67 2.81 -1.32
C TYR A 55 -15.30 3.72 -0.14
N ILE A 56 -14.07 3.58 0.36
CA ILE A 56 -13.52 4.40 1.44
C ILE A 56 -12.31 5.16 0.88
N PRO A 57 -12.34 6.51 0.82
CA PRO A 57 -11.20 7.29 0.35
C PRO A 57 -9.91 6.98 1.12
N GLY A 58 -8.81 6.78 0.39
CA GLY A 58 -7.49 6.46 0.97
C GLY A 58 -7.36 5.00 1.44
N ARG A 59 -8.27 4.12 1.03
CA ARG A 59 -8.24 2.69 1.37
C ARG A 59 -8.59 1.81 0.18
N VAL A 60 -8.14 0.57 0.25
CA VAL A 60 -8.49 -0.50 -0.70
C VAL A 60 -9.03 -1.73 0.02
N ALA A 61 -9.98 -2.40 -0.62
CA ALA A 61 -10.54 -3.65 -0.11
C ALA A 61 -9.63 -4.83 -0.49
N VAL A 62 -9.22 -5.60 0.50
CA VAL A 62 -8.35 -6.78 0.37
C VAL A 62 -9.09 -8.01 0.85
N PHE A 63 -9.15 -9.06 0.03
CA PHE A 63 -9.87 -10.28 0.38
C PHE A 63 -9.07 -11.14 1.36
N THR A 64 -9.70 -11.51 2.48
CA THR A 64 -9.10 -12.27 3.58
C THR A 64 -9.36 -13.78 3.51
N GLY A 65 -10.01 -14.25 2.45
CA GLY A 65 -10.55 -15.61 2.35
C GLY A 65 -11.94 -15.78 2.98
N LYS A 66 -12.35 -14.89 3.89
CA LYS A 66 -13.67 -14.94 4.56
C LYS A 66 -14.53 -13.71 4.32
N GLY A 67 -13.96 -12.65 3.76
CA GLY A 67 -14.58 -11.35 3.58
C GLY A 67 -13.51 -10.32 3.21
N TRP A 68 -13.87 -9.04 3.25
CA TRP A 68 -12.99 -7.95 2.85
C TRP A 68 -12.49 -7.18 4.06
N SER A 69 -11.21 -6.78 4.02
CA SER A 69 -10.62 -5.81 4.93
C SER A 69 -10.32 -4.53 4.16
N HIS A 70 -10.58 -3.36 4.73
CA HIS A 70 -10.22 -2.08 4.10
C HIS A 70 -8.90 -1.58 4.67
N GLU A 71 -7.84 -1.80 3.90
CA GLU A 71 -6.48 -1.42 4.24
C GLU A 71 -6.14 -0.01 3.73
N GLU A 72 -5.23 0.67 4.42
CA GLU A 72 -4.73 1.99 3.99
C GLU A 72 -4.03 1.88 2.63
N ASP A 73 -4.20 2.89 1.78
CA ASP A 73 -3.55 2.97 0.49
C ASP A 73 -2.72 4.24 0.38
N HIS A 74 -1.45 4.11 0.73
CA HIS A 74 -0.44 5.16 0.62
C HIS A 74 0.41 5.00 -0.65
N ARG A 75 0.03 4.12 -1.58
CA ARG A 75 0.87 3.84 -2.76
C ARG A 75 1.09 5.12 -3.58
N ASN A 76 2.30 5.27 -4.10
CA ASN A 76 2.80 6.46 -4.79
C ASN A 76 3.04 7.70 -3.90
N GLU A 77 2.73 7.63 -2.60
CA GLU A 77 3.18 8.66 -1.66
C GLU A 77 4.68 8.54 -1.41
N THR A 78 5.33 9.68 -1.11
CA THR A 78 6.74 9.72 -0.70
C THR A 78 6.81 9.76 0.82
N VAL A 79 7.53 8.81 1.39
CA VAL A 79 7.86 8.75 2.82
C VAL A 79 9.37 8.84 3.01
N TYR A 80 9.81 9.17 4.22
CA TYR A 80 11.20 9.42 4.56
C TYR A 80 11.63 8.45 5.65
N SER A 81 12.76 7.77 5.46
CA SER A 81 13.33 6.91 6.49
C SER A 81 13.74 7.74 7.70
N THR A 82 13.28 7.39 8.90
CA THR A 82 13.65 8.08 10.15
C THR A 82 15.11 7.87 10.53
N GLU A 83 15.80 6.91 9.91
CA GLU A 83 17.22 6.62 10.14
C GLU A 83 18.14 7.66 9.46
N ASN A 84 17.79 8.09 8.25
CA ASN A 84 18.71 8.88 7.40
C ASN A 84 18.02 9.94 6.52
N GLY A 85 16.70 10.10 6.61
CA GLY A 85 15.94 11.07 5.82
C GLY A 85 15.77 10.73 4.34
N VAL A 86 16.18 9.53 3.90
CA VAL A 86 16.06 9.13 2.49
C VAL A 86 14.60 8.97 2.10
N ALA A 87 14.22 9.63 1.00
CA ALA A 87 12.90 9.53 0.39
C ALA A 87 12.69 8.17 -0.31
N VAL A 88 11.55 7.56 -0.07
CA VAL A 88 11.12 6.29 -0.66
C VAL A 88 9.66 6.42 -1.09
N THR A 89 9.33 5.87 -2.26
CA THR A 89 7.94 5.77 -2.72
C THR A 89 7.30 4.51 -2.15
N VAL A 90 6.10 4.63 -1.60
CA VAL A 90 5.33 3.48 -1.10
C VAL A 90 4.79 2.68 -2.29
N ASP A 91 5.03 1.37 -2.29
CA ASP A 91 4.61 0.42 -3.34
C ASP A 91 3.77 -0.74 -2.80
N TYR A 92 3.35 -0.67 -1.54
CA TYR A 92 2.58 -1.71 -0.85
C TYR A 92 1.24 -1.18 -0.30
N ILE A 93 0.30 -2.10 -0.09
CA ILE A 93 -0.97 -1.85 0.59
C ILE A 93 -0.77 -1.95 2.11
N GLY A 94 -1.41 -1.07 2.86
CA GLY A 94 -1.40 -1.03 4.31
C GLY A 94 -0.77 0.23 4.89
N ALA A 95 -0.74 0.30 6.21
CA ALA A 95 -0.17 1.43 6.94
C ALA A 95 1.32 1.61 6.63
N ILE A 96 1.80 2.86 6.67
CA ILE A 96 3.23 3.17 6.56
C ILE A 96 4.01 2.38 7.62
N LYS A 97 4.98 1.59 7.17
CA LYS A 97 5.83 0.75 8.04
C LYS A 97 6.62 1.60 9.02
N ASP A 98 6.88 1.02 10.19
CA ASP A 98 7.79 1.59 11.18
C ASP A 98 9.15 1.94 10.54
N GLY A 99 9.74 3.04 11.02
CA GLY A 99 10.98 3.57 10.45
C GLY A 99 10.77 4.53 9.27
N TYR A 100 9.52 4.85 8.93
CA TYR A 100 9.18 5.84 7.91
C TYR A 100 8.18 6.87 8.42
N VAL A 101 8.30 8.10 7.92
CA VAL A 101 7.38 9.21 8.20
C VAL A 101 7.02 9.96 6.92
N THR A 102 5.84 10.56 6.87
CA THR A 102 5.38 11.37 5.72
C THR A 102 5.93 12.80 5.74
N LEU A 103 6.47 13.24 6.88
CA LEU A 103 7.10 14.54 7.03
C LEU A 103 8.48 14.51 6.39
N SER A 104 8.76 15.44 5.47
CA SER A 104 10.09 15.61 4.89
C SER A 104 11.06 16.25 5.88
N PRO A 105 12.34 15.84 5.92
CA PRO A 105 13.37 16.69 6.48
C PRO A 105 13.46 17.99 5.67
N LEU A 106 13.80 19.09 6.34
CA LEU A 106 14.01 20.42 5.76
C LEU A 106 15.48 20.62 5.36
N THR A 107 16.40 19.95 6.03
CA THR A 107 17.84 20.00 5.75
C THR A 107 18.45 18.60 5.65
N PRO A 108 19.58 18.43 4.93
CA PRO A 108 20.32 17.17 4.91
C PRO A 108 20.91 16.74 6.27
N TYR A 109 20.88 17.62 7.27
CA TYR A 109 21.42 17.39 8.61
C TYR A 109 20.32 17.09 9.62
N ASP A 110 19.07 17.01 9.20
CA ASP A 110 17.95 16.73 10.09
C ASP A 110 17.98 15.28 10.56
N LYS A 111 17.73 15.09 11.86
CA LYS A 111 17.57 13.79 12.51
C LYS A 111 16.17 13.68 13.09
N TRP A 112 15.59 12.50 12.99
CA TRP A 112 14.29 12.22 13.60
C TRP A 112 14.44 12.08 15.13
N ASP A 113 13.70 12.86 15.90
CA ASP A 113 13.74 12.82 17.38
C ASP A 113 12.70 11.87 18.00
N GLY A 114 11.86 11.24 17.17
CA GLY A 114 10.71 10.43 17.57
C GLY A 114 9.36 11.07 17.21
N GLU A 115 9.33 12.39 17.02
CA GLU A 115 8.12 13.17 16.72
C GLU A 115 8.28 14.11 15.52
N LYS A 116 9.48 14.66 15.33
CA LYS A 116 9.77 15.64 14.28
C LYS A 116 11.24 15.58 13.85
N TRP A 117 11.52 16.27 12.74
CA TRP A 117 12.86 16.52 12.27
C TRP A 117 13.52 17.65 13.08
N VAL A 118 14.73 17.41 13.57
CA VAL A 118 15.56 18.39 14.27
C VAL A 118 16.91 18.48 13.58
N THR A 119 17.31 19.68 13.16
CA THR A 119 18.59 19.92 12.51
C THR A 119 19.75 19.67 13.46
N ASP A 120 20.67 18.78 13.06
CA ASP A 120 21.95 18.61 13.73
C ASP A 120 22.89 19.78 13.37
N THR A 121 22.93 20.77 14.25
CA THR A 121 23.74 21.97 14.06
C THR A 121 25.24 21.68 14.06
N GLU A 122 25.70 20.63 14.75
CA GLU A 122 27.12 20.25 14.77
C GLU A 122 27.55 19.66 13.43
N ALA A 123 26.74 18.76 12.89
CA ALA A 123 26.95 18.19 11.56
C ALA A 123 26.88 19.28 10.47
N GLN A 124 25.89 20.19 10.56
CA GLN A 124 25.76 21.31 9.64
C GLN A 124 26.97 22.25 9.68
N HIS A 125 27.44 22.60 10.89
CA HIS A 125 28.59 23.48 11.06
C HIS A 125 29.87 22.82 10.53
N SER A 126 30.09 21.54 10.84
CA SER A 126 31.25 20.79 10.37
C SER A 126 31.31 20.73 8.85
N ALA A 127 30.19 20.43 8.19
CA ALA A 127 30.10 20.42 6.74
C ALA A 127 30.32 21.80 6.11
N ALA A 128 29.91 22.88 6.79
CA ALA A 128 30.15 24.24 6.33
C ALA A 128 31.65 24.62 6.38
N LEU A 129 32.38 24.17 7.40
CA LEU A 129 33.83 24.35 7.50
C LEU A 129 34.56 23.58 6.39
N ASP A 130 34.24 22.29 6.20
CA ASP A 130 34.84 21.45 5.16
C ASP A 130 34.63 22.04 3.76
N ALA A 131 33.42 22.54 3.48
CA ALA A 131 33.09 23.18 2.21
C ALA A 131 33.79 24.53 2.00
N ALA A 132 34.15 25.24 3.08
CA ALA A 132 34.92 26.48 3.00
C ALA A 132 36.40 26.20 2.72
N GLU A 133 36.98 25.18 3.35
CA GLU A 133 38.35 24.73 3.10
C GLU A 133 38.54 24.18 1.68
N SER A 134 37.56 23.41 1.17
CA SER A 134 37.63 22.88 -0.20
C SER A 134 37.52 23.94 -1.31
N LYS A 135 37.09 25.16 -0.96
CA LYS A 135 36.90 26.29 -1.91
C LYS A 135 37.99 27.36 -1.78
N ALA A 136 38.89 27.27 -0.80
CA ALA A 136 40.02 28.18 -0.70
C ALA A 136 40.96 27.95 -1.89
N PRO A 137 41.29 28.98 -2.69
CA PRO A 137 42.27 28.81 -3.76
C PRO A 137 43.61 28.44 -3.13
N VAL A 138 44.22 27.36 -3.62
CA VAL A 138 45.63 27.07 -3.33
C VAL A 138 46.42 28.28 -3.82
N ALA A 139 46.88 29.10 -2.89
CA ALA A 139 47.74 30.24 -3.22
C ALA A 139 49.09 29.67 -3.68
N ASP A 140 49.37 29.83 -4.97
CA ASP A 140 50.66 29.58 -5.63
C ASP A 140 51.59 30.79 -5.45
#